data_AF-A0A967QGR0-F1
#
_entry.id   AF-A0A967QGR0-F1
#
_cell.length_a   1.000
_cell.length_b   1.000
_cell.length_c   1.000
_cell.angle_alpha   90.00
_cell.angle_beta   90.00
_cell.angle_gamma   90.00
#
_symmetry.space_group_name_H-M   'P 1'
#
loop_
_entity.id
_entity.type
_entity.pdbx_description
1 polymer ?
#
loop_
_entity_poly.entity_id
_entity_poly.type
_entity_poly.pdbx_seq_one_letter_code
_entity_poly.pdbx_strand_id
1 'polypeptide(L)' 'MDASSDQDGTVVAWSWDFGDGAGSGERNPSHTYAAGGDYTVTLTVTDDTGNVGAPHSR' A
#
# COMPACT_ATOMS: atom_id res chain seq x y z
N MET A 1 9.41 -27.22 16.26
CA MET A 1 8.56 -26.05 16.56
C MET A 1 8.99 -25.00 15.56
N ASP A 2 8.43 -25.05 14.36
CA ASP A 2 8.74 -24.09 13.30
C ASP A 2 7.89 -22.86 13.56
N ALA A 3 8.49 -21.89 14.25
CA ALA A 3 7.93 -20.55 14.37
C ALA A 3 8.30 -19.79 13.10
N SER A 4 7.49 -19.92 12.04
CA SER A 4 7.44 -18.87 11.03
C SER A 4 6.80 -17.67 11.72
N SER A 5 7.64 -16.81 12.30
CA SER A 5 7.23 -15.45 12.57
C SER A 5 7.27 -14.75 11.24
N ASP A 6 6.23 -14.95 10.44
CA ASP A 6 5.81 -13.97 9.46
C ASP A 6 5.51 -12.72 10.31
N GLN A 7 6.55 -11.92 10.53
CA GLN A 7 6.37 -10.59 11.08
C GLN A 7 5.66 -9.86 9.96
N ASP A 8 4.32 -9.95 9.98
CA ASP A 8 3.39 -9.04 9.34
C ASP A 8 3.97 -7.64 9.58
N GLY A 9 4.72 -7.17 8.58
CA GLY A 9 4.96 -5.75 8.42
C GLY A 9 3.58 -5.13 8.46
N THR A 10 3.35 -4.34 9.50
CA THR A 10 2.11 -3.61 9.59
C THR A 10 2.27 -2.48 8.61
N VAL A 11 1.41 -2.46 7.60
CA VAL A 11 1.31 -1.28 6.74
C VAL A 11 0.98 -0.09 7.63
N VAL A 12 1.93 0.85 7.73
CA VAL A 12 1.82 2.05 8.57
C VAL A 12 1.28 3.24 7.81
N ALA A 13 1.38 3.24 6.47
CA ALA A 13 0.83 4.30 5.67
C ALA A 13 0.36 3.82 4.29
N TRP A 14 -0.72 4.44 3.84
CA TRP A 14 -1.22 4.37 2.47
C TRP A 14 -1.15 5.76 1.88
N SER A 15 -0.78 5.85 0.61
CA SER A 15 -0.83 7.09 -0.16
C SER A 15 -1.39 6.79 -1.53
N TRP A 16 -2.60 7.27 -1.77
CA TRP A 16 -3.32 7.16 -3.02
C TRP A 16 -3.12 8.45 -3.82
N ASP A 17 -2.81 8.30 -5.10
CA ASP A 17 -2.94 9.33 -6.12
C ASP A 17 -3.97 8.83 -7.14
N PHE A 18 -5.05 9.57 -7.34
CA PHE A 18 -6.15 9.14 -8.21
C PHE A 18 -5.96 9.57 -9.66
N GLY A 19 -4.87 10.28 -9.99
CA GLY A 19 -4.56 10.75 -11.33
C GLY A 19 -5.36 11.97 -11.81
N ASP A 20 -6.26 12.51 -10.99
CA ASP A 20 -7.07 13.71 -11.26
C ASP A 20 -6.63 14.92 -10.42
N GLY A 21 -5.51 14.79 -9.68
CA GLY A 21 -5.01 15.78 -8.73
C GLY A 21 -5.53 15.60 -7.30
N ALA A 22 -6.42 14.62 -7.06
CA ALA A 22 -6.81 14.21 -5.73
C ALA A 22 -5.95 13.03 -5.23
N GLY A 23 -5.78 12.96 -3.91
CA GLY A 23 -5.10 11.86 -3.24
C GLY A 23 -5.67 11.57 -1.87
N SER A 24 -5.29 10.44 -1.27
CA SER A 24 -5.75 10.06 0.07
C SER A 24 -4.72 9.27 0.86
N GLY A 25 -4.66 9.53 2.17
CA GLY A 25 -3.84 8.78 3.13
C GLY A 25 -4.57 7.58 3.76
N GLU A 26 -5.84 7.37 3.43
CA GLU A 26 -6.65 6.32 4.03
C GLU A 26 -6.32 4.95 3.45
N ARG A 27 -6.50 3.90 4.25
CA ARG A 27 -6.37 2.52 3.79
C ARG A 27 -7.40 2.17 2.72
N ASN A 28 -8.62 2.71 2.84
CA ASN A 28 -9.75 2.40 1.98
C ASN A 28 -10.55 3.68 1.64
N PRO A 29 -9.98 4.61 0.86
CA PRO A 29 -10.69 5.82 0.47
C PRO A 29 -11.78 5.52 -0.56
N SER A 30 -12.83 6.32 -0.55
CA SER A 30 -13.79 6.41 -1.67
C SER A 30 -13.51 7.67 -2.48
N HIS A 31 -13.31 7.53 -3.79
CA HIS A 31 -13.11 8.66 -4.71
C HIS A 31 -14.14 8.64 -5.84
N THR A 32 -14.62 9.82 -6.23
CA THR A 32 -15.59 9.99 -7.32
C THR A 32 -15.02 10.95 -8.36
N TYR A 33 -14.89 10.48 -9.60
CA TYR A 33 -14.43 11.30 -10.72
C TYR A 33 -15.57 12.18 -11.24
N ALA A 34 -15.39 13.50 -11.18
CA ALA A 34 -16.40 14.47 -11.61
C ALA A 34 -16.50 14.59 -13.15
N ALA A 35 -15.42 14.27 -13.86
CA ALA A 35 -15.35 14.28 -15.32
C ALA A 35 -15.00 12.88 -15.84
N GLY A 36 -15.42 12.58 -17.07
CA GLY A 36 -14.96 11.38 -17.77
C GLY A 36 -13.57 11.61 -18.35
N GLY A 37 -12.70 10.60 -18.21
CA GLY A 37 -11.33 10.63 -18.72
C GLY A 37 -10.57 9.38 -18.31
N ASP A 38 -9.35 9.25 -18.83
CA ASP A 38 -8.41 8.21 -18.42
C ASP A 38 -7.59 8.71 -17.22
N TYR A 39 -7.71 8.01 -16.09
CA TYR A 39 -7.01 8.33 -14.85
C TYR A 39 -6.06 7.20 -14.47
N THR A 40 -4.80 7.56 -14.19
CA THR A 40 -3.82 6.60 -13.68
C THR A 40 -3.85 6.63 -12.15
N VAL A 41 -4.34 5.55 -11.55
CA VAL A 41 -4.39 5.43 -10.08
C VAL A 41 -3.10 4.80 -9.57
N THR A 42 -2.43 5.48 -8.64
CA THR A 42 -1.21 5.01 -8.00
C THR A 42 -1.44 4.81 -6.51
N LEU A 43 -1.11 3.62 -6.00
CA LEU A 43 -1.07 3.34 -4.56
C LEU A 43 0.37 3.11 -4.13
N THR A 44 0.84 3.92 -3.19
CA THR A 44 2.08 3.70 -2.45
C THR A 44 1.76 3.20 -1.06
N VAL A 45 2.28 2.03 -0.71
CA VAL A 45 2.11 1.42 0.61
C VAL A 45 3.45 1.49 1.33
N THR A 46 3.47 2.09 2.52
CA THR A 46 4.64 2.07 3.41
C THR A 46 4.37 1.09 4.53
N ASP A 47 5.24 0.10 4.61
CA ASP A 47 5.28 -0.91 5.64
C ASP A 47 6.24 -0.50 6.77
N ASP A 48 5.99 -0.88 8.02
CA ASP A 48 7.01 -0.75 9.08
C ASP A 48 8.10 -1.80 8.89
N THR A 49 8.86 -1.69 7.82
CA THR A 49 9.90 -2.68 7.54
C THR A 49 11.07 -2.48 8.49
N GLY A 50 10.99 -3.15 9.64
CA GLY A 50 12.09 -3.46 10.54
C GLY A 50 12.64 -4.88 10.36
N ASN A 51 12.07 -5.71 9.47
CA ASN A 51 12.55 -7.09 9.28
C ASN A 51 12.91 -7.37 7.82
N VAL A 52 14.21 -7.49 7.60
CA VAL A 52 14.82 -7.99 6.38
C VAL A 52 14.49 -9.47 6.30
N GLY A 53 13.49 -9.84 5.49
CA GLY A 53 13.21 -11.25 5.18
C GLY A 53 14.41 -11.87 4.48
N ALA A 54 15.23 -12.61 5.21
CA ALA A 54 16.31 -13.41 4.63
C ALA A 54 15.71 -14.43 3.63
N PRO A 55 16.33 -14.66 2.47
CA PRO A 55 15.80 -15.59 1.48
C PRO A 55 15.87 -17.02 2.01
N HIS A 56 14.73 -17.62 2.31
CA HIS A 56 14.64 -19.06 2.52
C HIS A 56 14.69 -19.74 1.14
N SER A 57 15.86 -20.23 0.76
CA SER A 57 16.04 -21.14 -0.37
C SER A 57 15.40 -22.49 -0.03
N ARG A 58 14.47 -22.94 -0.87
CA ARG A 58 13.96 -24.32 -0.89
C ARG A 58 14.84 -25.21 -1.75
#